data_AF-A0A957VYV0-F1
#
_entry.id   AF-A0A957VYV0-F1
#
_cell.length_a   1.000
_cell.length_b   1.000
_cell.length_c   1.000
_cell.angle_alpha   90.00
_cell.angle_beta   90.00
_cell.angle_gamma   90.00
#
_symmetry.space_group_name_H-M   'P 1'
#
loop_
_entity.id
_entity.type
_entity.pdbx_description
1 polymer ?
#
loop_
_entity_poly.entity_id
_entity_poly.type
_entity_poly.pdbx_seq_one_letter_code
_entity_poly.pdbx_strand_id
1 'polypeptide(L)'
;MSSESTLQGSQTDWESLDKMKDEDIDLSEIPEVTAEQLAQATLRVEGTPVSRGKVRVNIYLDAEVVEYFKAQAGGRGYQTLINETLKESMRTKGLETVLRRVIREEMNVAD
;
A
#
# COMPACT_ATOMS: atom_id res chain seq x y z
N MET A 1 25.27 -21.91 -0.03
CA MET A 1 24.75 -21.04 1.04
C MET A 1 23.25 -21.29 1.06
N SER A 2 22.78 -22.03 2.06
CA SER A 2 21.42 -22.55 2.14
C SER A 2 20.46 -21.44 2.53
N SER A 3 19.47 -21.16 1.69
CA SER A 3 18.31 -20.33 2.04
C SER A 3 17.22 -21.27 2.56
N GLU A 4 17.31 -21.67 3.83
CA GLU A 4 16.23 -22.40 4.47
C GLU A 4 15.00 -21.48 4.57
N SER A 5 13.89 -21.96 4.00
CA SER A 5 12.59 -21.31 3.97
C SER A 5 12.05 -21.18 5.40
N THR A 6 11.65 -19.96 5.81
CA THR A 6 11.14 -19.67 7.15
C THR A 6 9.64 -19.92 7.33
N LEU A 7 8.96 -20.60 6.40
CA LEU A 7 7.51 -20.78 6.48
C LEU A 7 7.15 -22.27 6.57
N GLN A 8 7.43 -22.84 7.74
CA GLN A 8 6.63 -23.94 8.27
C GLN A 8 5.18 -23.42 8.38
N GLY A 9 4.18 -24.23 7.99
CA GLY A 9 2.76 -23.84 8.00
C GLY A 9 2.41 -23.03 9.24
N SER A 10 1.69 -21.92 9.06
CA SER A 10 1.63 -20.82 10.04
C SER A 10 1.53 -21.36 11.47
N GLN A 11 2.60 -21.17 12.27
CA GLN A 11 2.64 -21.58 13.69
C GLN A 11 1.77 -20.67 14.57
N THR A 12 0.91 -19.86 13.95
CA THR A 12 0.03 -18.91 14.60
C THR A 12 -1.17 -19.64 15.17
N ASP A 13 -1.38 -19.51 16.47
CA ASP A 13 -2.56 -20.01 17.17
C ASP A 13 -3.76 -19.10 16.90
N TRP A 14 -4.47 -19.38 15.81
CA TRP A 14 -5.62 -18.59 15.36
C TRP A 14 -6.81 -18.67 16.33
N GLU A 15 -7.01 -19.79 17.03
CA GLU A 15 -8.11 -19.92 18.01
C GLU A 15 -7.88 -19.07 19.26
N SER A 16 -6.61 -18.88 19.64
CA SER A 16 -6.24 -17.98 20.74
C SER A 16 -6.46 -16.52 20.35
N LEU A 17 -6.05 -16.13 19.14
CA LEU A 17 -6.23 -14.76 18.63
C LEU A 17 -7.71 -14.38 18.46
N ASP A 18 -8.56 -15.31 18.03
CA ASP A 18 -10.01 -15.05 17.85
C ASP A 18 -10.74 -14.81 19.20
N LYS A 19 -10.19 -15.36 20.30
CA LYS A 19 -10.73 -15.19 21.66
C LYS A 19 -10.09 -14.04 22.42
N MET A 20 -8.98 -13.49 21.92
CA MET A 20 -8.24 -12.42 22.55
C MET A 20 -9.04 -11.12 22.49
N LYS A 21 -9.17 -10.42 23.62
CA LYS A 21 -9.77 -9.08 23.65
C LYS A 21 -8.71 -8.04 23.38
N ASP A 22 -9.16 -6.90 22.85
CA ASP A 22 -8.29 -5.76 22.51
C ASP A 22 -7.47 -5.27 23.72
N GLU A 23 -8.06 -5.34 24.91
CA GLU A 23 -7.45 -4.94 26.19
C GLU A 23 -6.29 -5.85 26.64
N ASP A 24 -6.27 -7.10 26.18
CA ASP A 24 -5.25 -8.09 26.53
C ASP A 24 -4.02 -7.99 25.61
N ILE A 25 -4.06 -7.12 24.60
CA ILE A 25 -2.96 -6.92 23.65
C ILE A 25 -1.85 -6.10 24.32
N ASP A 26 -0.66 -6.67 24.43
CA ASP A 26 0.51 -5.98 24.96
C ASP A 26 1.10 -4.99 23.95
N LEU A 27 1.00 -3.70 24.26
CA LEU A 27 1.52 -2.60 23.46
C LEU A 27 2.85 -2.04 24.01
N SER A 28 3.47 -2.69 24.98
CA SER A 28 4.71 -2.21 25.60
C SER A 28 5.87 -2.04 24.60
N GLU A 29 5.97 -2.96 23.63
CA GLU A 29 6.98 -2.96 22.58
C GLU A 29 6.63 -2.05 21.39
N ILE A 30 5.33 -1.79 21.17
CA ILE A 30 4.81 -1.03 20.04
C ILE A 30 3.77 -0.03 20.56
N PRO A 31 4.23 1.06 21.21
CA PRO A 31 3.33 2.06 21.75
C PRO A 31 2.51 2.72 20.65
N GLU A 32 1.29 3.15 20.98
CA GLU A 32 0.41 3.81 20.04
C GLU A 32 1.04 5.09 19.46
N VAL A 33 0.89 5.26 18.15
CA VAL A 33 1.40 6.45 17.45
C VAL A 33 0.59 7.66 17.90
N THR A 34 1.24 8.60 18.58
CA THR A 34 0.59 9.84 19.00
C THR A 34 0.31 10.76 17.81
N ALA A 35 -0.68 11.64 17.92
CA ALA A 35 -0.98 12.61 16.87
C ALA A 35 0.22 13.55 16.56
N GLU A 36 1.02 13.85 17.57
CA GLU A 36 2.25 14.65 17.44
C GLU A 36 3.33 13.90 16.64
N GLN A 37 3.49 12.59 16.89
CA GLN A 37 4.40 11.73 16.14
C GLN A 37 3.95 11.59 14.69
N LEU A 38 2.64 11.43 14.44
CA LEU A 38 2.09 11.35 13.09
C LEU A 38 2.30 12.66 12.30
N ALA A 39 2.15 13.80 12.97
CA ALA A 39 2.41 15.10 12.38
C ALA A 39 3.87 15.25 11.91
N GLN A 40 4.81 14.62 12.60
CA GLN A 40 6.25 14.64 12.25
C GLN A 40 6.65 13.57 11.22
N ALA A 41 5.77 12.60 10.92
CA ALA A 41 6.12 11.55 9.96
C ALA A 41 6.50 12.15 8.58
N THR A 42 7.43 11.52 7.88
CA THR A 42 7.82 11.95 6.53
C THR A 42 7.27 10.94 5.53
N LEU A 43 6.50 11.42 4.56
CA LEU A 43 6.06 10.54 3.47
C LEU A 43 7.30 10.15 2.65
N ARG A 44 7.50 8.85 2.43
CA ARG A 44 8.61 8.35 1.59
C ARG A 44 8.07 7.49 0.47
N VAL A 45 8.66 7.61 -0.71
CA VAL A 45 8.42 6.75 -1.87
C VAL A 45 9.77 6.19 -2.26
N GLU A 46 9.91 4.86 -2.33
CA GLU A 46 11.19 4.18 -2.60
C GLU A 46 12.33 4.68 -1.69
N GLY A 47 12.08 4.85 -0.39
CA GLY A 47 13.06 5.35 0.59
C GLY A 47 13.37 6.85 0.52
N THR A 48 12.90 7.55 -0.51
CA THR A 48 13.15 8.99 -0.70
C THR A 48 12.05 9.82 -0.06
N PRO A 49 12.37 10.83 0.77
CA PRO A 49 11.37 11.71 1.36
C PRO A 49 10.71 12.57 0.27
N VAL A 50 9.39 12.60 0.26
CA VAL A 50 8.58 13.39 -0.67
C VAL A 50 7.74 14.40 0.09
N SER A 51 7.50 15.56 -0.52
CA SER A 51 6.69 16.60 0.12
C SER A 51 5.26 16.11 0.33
N ARG A 52 4.69 16.44 1.49
CA ARG A 52 3.28 16.19 1.79
C ARG A 52 2.45 17.22 1.02
N GLY A 53 2.05 16.88 -0.20
CA GLY A 53 1.24 17.77 -1.03
C GLY A 53 1.16 17.38 -2.51
N LYS A 54 0.42 18.17 -3.29
CA LYS A 54 0.41 18.05 -4.75
C LYS A 54 1.63 18.77 -5.32
N VAL A 55 2.41 18.10 -6.17
CA VAL A 55 3.52 18.72 -6.90
C VAL A 55 3.00 19.19 -8.26
N ARG A 56 3.29 20.44 -8.62
CA ARG A 56 3.01 20.94 -9.97
C ARG A 56 4.08 20.39 -10.91
N VAL A 57 3.66 19.54 -11.85
CA VAL A 57 4.52 19.00 -12.91
C VAL A 57 4.12 19.58 -14.25
N ASN A 58 5.10 19.79 -15.13
CA ASN A 58 4.86 20.10 -16.53
C ASN A 58 5.21 18.84 -17.34
N ILE A 59 4.19 18.13 -17.81
CA ILE A 59 4.32 16.90 -18.59
C ILE A 59 3.41 16.98 -19.81
N TYR A 60 3.78 16.27 -20.87
CA TYR A 60 2.88 16.06 -22.01
C TYR A 60 1.94 14.90 -21.70
N LEU A 61 0.66 15.10 -21.99
CA LEU A 61 -0.36 14.06 -21.98
C LEU A 61 -1.06 14.09 -23.33
N ASP A 62 -1.47 12.92 -23.82
CA ASP A 62 -2.23 12.83 -25.06
C ASP A 62 -3.53 13.62 -24.96
N ALA A 63 -3.91 14.27 -26.06
CA ALA A 63 -5.12 15.07 -26.11
C ALA A 63 -6.37 14.24 -25.77
N GLU A 64 -6.43 12.99 -26.25
CA GLU A 64 -7.52 12.06 -25.95
C GLU A 64 -7.67 11.80 -24.45
N VAL A 65 -6.55 11.60 -23.74
CA VAL A 65 -6.55 11.37 -22.29
C VAL A 65 -7.09 12.60 -21.56
N VAL A 66 -6.64 13.80 -21.95
CA VAL A 66 -7.11 15.05 -21.34
C VAL A 66 -8.60 15.25 -21.59
N GLU A 67 -9.08 15.05 -22.81
CA GLU A 67 -10.49 15.22 -23.15
C GLU A 67 -11.38 14.15 -22.48
N TYR A 68 -10.93 12.90 -22.38
CA TYR A 68 -11.62 11.85 -21.64
C TYR A 68 -11.87 12.26 -20.18
N PHE A 69 -10.82 12.68 -19.47
CA PHE A 69 -10.95 13.09 -18.07
C PHE A 69 -11.69 14.41 -17.88
N LYS A 70 -11.66 15.32 -18.86
CA LYS A 70 -12.50 16.53 -18.86
C LYS A 70 -13.98 16.19 -19.03
N ALA A 71 -14.32 15.23 -19.90
CA ALA A 71 -15.71 14.80 -20.07
C ALA A 71 -16.25 14.13 -18.79
N GLN A 72 -15.41 13.39 -18.08
CA GLN A 72 -15.77 12.72 -16.82
C GLN A 72 -15.77 13.66 -15.60
N ALA A 73 -15.08 14.80 -15.69
CA ALA A 73 -14.85 15.72 -14.59
C ALA A 73 -16.14 16.25 -13.95
N GLY A 74 -17.20 16.55 -14.70
CA GLY A 74 -18.43 17.11 -14.14
C GLY A 74 -18.14 18.35 -13.26
N GLY A 75 -18.22 18.19 -11.93
CA GLY A 75 -17.86 19.21 -10.92
C GLY A 75 -16.50 19.01 -10.21
N ARG A 76 -15.79 17.91 -10.47
CA ARG A 76 -14.48 17.58 -9.92
C ARG A 76 -13.40 17.93 -10.96
N GLY A 77 -12.31 18.61 -10.58
CA GLY A 77 -11.28 18.97 -11.58
C GLY A 77 -10.66 17.74 -12.24
N TYR A 78 -10.55 17.73 -13.58
CA TYR A 78 -10.01 16.60 -14.37
C TYR A 78 -8.62 16.14 -13.92
N GLN A 79 -7.77 17.06 -13.44
CA GLN A 79 -6.47 16.74 -12.85
C GLN A 79 -6.57 15.85 -11.61
N THR A 80 -7.64 15.99 -10.83
CA THR A 80 -7.89 15.14 -9.67
C THR A 80 -8.21 13.71 -10.10
N LEU A 81 -9.03 13.54 -11.13
CA LEU A 81 -9.36 12.21 -11.67
C LEU A 81 -8.14 11.51 -12.26
N ILE A 82 -7.30 12.25 -12.99
CA ILE A 82 -6.02 11.73 -13.50
C ILE A 82 -5.17 11.23 -12.33
N ASN A 83 -5.01 12.05 -11.29
CA ASN A 83 -4.20 11.68 -10.13
C ASN A 83 -4.76 10.47 -9.36
N GLU A 84 -6.09 10.35 -9.25
CA GLU A 84 -6.73 9.18 -8.64
C GLU A 84 -6.49 7.90 -9.43
N THR A 85 -6.63 7.98 -10.76
CA THR A 85 -6.37 6.85 -11.66
C THR A 85 -4.92 6.39 -11.57
N LEU A 86 -3.96 7.32 -11.53
CA LEU A 86 -2.54 7.00 -11.34
C LEU A 86 -2.29 6.31 -10.00
N LYS A 87 -2.91 6.78 -8.91
CA LYS A 87 -2.81 6.15 -7.59
C LYS A 87 -3.38 4.73 -7.58
N GLU A 88 -4.50 4.52 -8.24
CA GLU A 88 -5.11 3.19 -8.35
C GLU A 88 -4.20 2.23 -9.14
N SER A 89 -3.66 2.68 -10.27
CA SER A 89 -2.69 1.89 -11.06
C SER A 89 -1.46 1.48 -10.24
N MET A 90 -0.93 2.38 -9.41
CA MET A 90 0.18 2.06 -8.49
C MET A 90 -0.20 0.96 -7.49
N ARG A 91 -1.40 1.03 -6.90
CA ARG A 91 -1.88 0.04 -5.92
C ARG A 91 -2.07 -1.33 -6.56
N THR A 92 -2.71 -1.39 -7.73
CA THR A 92 -3.00 -2.64 -8.44
C THR A 92 -1.71 -3.37 -8.84
N LYS A 93 -0.70 -2.65 -9.35
CA LYS A 93 0.61 -3.24 -9.68
C LYS A 93 1.33 -3.81 -8.44
N GLY A 94 1.20 -3.14 -7.29
CA GLY A 94 1.73 -3.64 -6.02
C GLY A 94 1.05 -4.95 -5.60
N LEU A 95 -0.28 -4.99 -5.66
CA LEU A 95 -1.07 -6.16 -5.27
C LEU A 95 -0.79 -7.39 -6.15
N GLU A 96 -0.70 -7.21 -7.47
CA GLU A 96 -0.38 -8.29 -8.41
C GLU A 96 0.99 -8.91 -8.11
N THR A 97 1.98 -8.09 -7.76
CA THR A 97 3.32 -8.54 -7.40
C THR A 97 3.30 -9.35 -6.10
N VAL A 98 2.58 -8.86 -5.09
CA VAL A 98 2.40 -9.55 -3.81
C VAL A 98 1.67 -10.88 -4.01
N LEU A 99 0.56 -10.90 -4.75
CA LEU A 99 -0.21 -12.12 -5.02
C LEU A 99 0.61 -13.15 -5.78
N ARG A 100 1.36 -12.75 -6.81
CA ARG A 100 2.27 -13.67 -7.52
C ARG A 100 3.33 -14.24 -6.61
N ARG A 101 3.87 -13.44 -5.69
CA ARG A 101 4.84 -13.90 -4.70
C ARG A 101 4.23 -14.94 -3.78
N VAL A 102 3.08 -14.63 -3.17
CA VAL A 102 2.38 -15.55 -2.26
C VAL A 102 2.02 -16.85 -2.99
N ILE A 103 1.39 -16.79 -4.18
CA ILE A 103 1.01 -17.99 -4.94
C ILE A 103 2.23 -18.86 -5.28
N ARG A 104 3.37 -18.25 -5.65
CA ARG A 104 4.60 -19.00 -5.91
C ARG A 104 5.15 -19.65 -4.65
N GLU A 105 5.11 -18.92 -3.54
CA GLU A 105 5.52 -19.43 -2.23
C GLU A 105 4.64 -20.64 -1.84
N GLU A 106 3.32 -20.56 -2.01
CA GLU A 106 2.39 -21.67 -1.73
C GLU A 106 2.56 -22.86 -2.69
N MET A 107 2.74 -22.62 -4.00
CA MET A 107 2.94 -23.70 -4.98
C MET A 107 4.26 -24.45 -4.80
N ASN A 108 5.32 -23.78 -4.34
CA ASN A 108 6.60 -24.42 -4.07
C ASN A 108 6.64 -25.20 -2.74
N VAL A 109 5.62 -25.07 -1.89
CA VAL A 109 5.50 -25.80 -0.60
C VAL A 109 4.67 -27.08 -0.77
N ALA A 110 3.99 -27.25 -1.91
CA ALA A 110 3.14 -28.41 -2.20
C ALA A 110 3.88 -29.63 -2.81
N ASP A 111 5.20 -29.51 -3.05
CA ASP A 111 6.12 -30.60 -3.42
C ASP A 111 7.03 -30.98 -2.25
#